data_AF-A0AAN2QW76-F1
#
_entry.id   AF-A0AAN2QW76-F1
#
_cell.length_a   1.000
_cell.length_b   1.000
_cell.length_c   1.000
_cell.angle_alpha   90.00
_cell.angle_beta   90.00
_cell.angle_gamma   90.00
#
_symmetry.space_group_name_H-M   'P 1'
#
loop_
_entity.id
_entity.type
_entity.pdbx_description
1 polymer ?
#
loop_
_entity_poly.entity_id
_entity_poly.type
_entity_poly.pdbx_seq_one_letter_code
_entity_poly.pdbx_strand_id
1 'polypeptide(L)'
;MSAWQSKMDQSFVGTYDGQEPNYYGITFPTDLTNGKYNNHIKFDEVTTAVTWSPDGSGESANKVVAIASGKVSKNNFNMALYFFVIQNNQPKVYISRTTNGDDLYFSETQNNDLKSGFANIFNN
;
A
#
# COMPACT_ATOMS: atom_id res chain seq x y z
N MET A 1 -2.95 12.84 -4.19
CA MET A 1 -2.56 12.55 -2.78
C MET A 1 -2.20 13.81 -1.99
N SER A 2 -1.41 14.73 -2.55
CA SER A 2 -0.89 15.94 -1.88
C SER A 2 -1.93 16.77 -1.10
N ALA A 3 -3.12 17.02 -1.67
CA ALA A 3 -4.16 17.81 -1.01
C ALA A 3 -4.72 17.15 0.26
N TRP A 4 -4.96 15.83 0.24
CA TRP A 4 -5.43 15.09 1.41
C TRP A 4 -4.33 14.98 2.48
N GLN A 5 -3.10 14.69 2.07
CA GLN A 5 -1.94 14.63 2.96
C GLN A 5 -1.73 15.94 3.72
N SER A 6 -1.81 17.08 3.02
CA SER A 6 -1.70 18.40 3.63
C SER A 6 -2.84 18.70 4.60
N LYS A 7 -4.07 18.25 4.30
CA LYS A 7 -5.23 18.45 5.17
C LYS A 7 -5.14 17.64 6.47
N MET A 8 -4.48 16.49 6.43
CA MET A 8 -4.36 15.57 7.57
C MET A 8 -3.01 15.68 8.32
N ASP A 9 -2.15 16.65 7.95
CA ASP A 9 -0.78 16.78 8.46
C ASP A 9 0.05 15.50 8.30
N GLN A 10 -0.08 14.87 7.14
CA GLN A 10 0.57 13.61 6.78
C GLN A 10 1.58 13.80 5.65
N SER A 11 2.61 12.95 5.63
CA SER A 11 3.62 12.94 4.56
C SER A 11 3.82 11.49 4.12
N PHE A 12 3.43 11.17 2.89
CA PHE A 12 3.69 9.86 2.28
C PHE A 12 4.61 10.01 1.09
N VAL A 13 5.53 9.06 0.98
CA VAL A 13 6.32 8.77 -0.21
C VAL A 13 5.69 7.56 -0.87
N GLY A 14 5.64 7.52 -2.21
CA GLY A 14 5.07 6.38 -2.91
C GLY A 14 5.77 6.04 -4.22
N THR A 15 5.58 4.81 -4.64
CA THR A 15 6.18 4.25 -5.87
C THR A 15 5.64 4.88 -7.14
N TYR A 16 4.46 5.50 -7.09
CA TYR A 16 3.84 6.20 -8.23
C TYR A 16 4.63 7.46 -8.65
N ASP A 17 5.49 7.99 -7.78
CA ASP A 17 6.41 9.10 -8.10
C ASP A 17 7.83 8.59 -8.45
N GLY A 18 7.99 7.28 -8.70
CA GLY A 18 9.29 6.65 -8.95
C GLY A 18 10.19 6.55 -7.73
N GLN A 19 9.64 6.75 -6.52
CA GLN A 19 10.39 6.67 -5.26
C GLN A 19 10.27 5.30 -4.58
N GLU A 20 11.17 5.03 -3.63
CA GLU A 20 11.14 3.82 -2.82
C GLU A 20 10.67 4.12 -1.39
N PRO A 21 9.37 3.97 -1.08
CA PRO A 21 8.87 4.15 0.28
C PRO A 21 9.53 3.21 1.27
N ASN A 22 10.03 3.77 2.37
CA ASN A 22 10.53 3.01 3.52
C ASN A 22 9.47 2.90 4.61
N TYR A 23 9.27 1.73 5.17
CA TYR A 23 8.35 1.47 6.29
C TYR A 23 9.10 0.68 7.37
N TYR A 24 9.53 1.36 8.43
CA TYR A 24 10.32 0.77 9.52
C TYR A 24 11.54 -0.04 9.06
N GLY A 25 12.29 0.48 8.07
CA GLY A 25 13.47 -0.19 7.53
C GLY A 25 13.18 -1.18 6.39
N ILE A 26 11.90 -1.37 6.02
CA ILE A 26 11.48 -2.16 4.87
C ILE A 26 11.34 -1.25 3.66
N THR A 27 12.03 -1.56 2.57
CA THR A 27 12.04 -0.70 1.37
C THR A 27 11.17 -1.29 0.27
N PHE A 28 10.14 -0.56 -0.15
CA PHE A 28 9.21 -0.99 -1.20
C PHE A 28 9.47 -0.29 -2.54
N PRO A 29 9.26 -0.97 -3.69
CA PRO A 29 8.78 -2.34 -3.82
C PRO A 29 9.89 -3.41 -3.67
N THR A 30 11.15 -3.02 -3.51
CA THR A 30 12.33 -3.89 -3.54
C THR A 30 12.25 -5.10 -2.60
N ASP A 31 11.92 -4.92 -1.33
CA ASP A 31 11.76 -6.02 -0.37
C ASP A 31 10.55 -6.91 -0.68
N LEU A 32 9.50 -6.36 -1.30
CA LEU A 32 8.34 -7.14 -1.74
C LEU A 32 8.71 -8.03 -2.93
N THR A 33 9.42 -7.48 -3.93
CA THR A 33 9.78 -8.19 -5.16
C THR A 33 10.89 -9.22 -4.95
N ASN A 34 11.77 -9.02 -3.97
CA ASN A 34 12.83 -9.98 -3.62
C ASN A 34 12.32 -11.19 -2.83
N GLY A 35 11.00 -11.28 -2.59
CA GLY A 35 10.36 -12.43 -1.95
C GLY A 35 10.49 -12.48 -0.43
N LYS A 36 11.08 -11.46 0.21
CA LYS A 36 11.23 -11.35 1.67
C LYS A 36 9.88 -11.46 2.40
N TYR A 37 8.80 -11.01 1.77
CA TYR A 37 7.44 -11.04 2.31
C TYR A 37 6.51 -12.07 1.65
N ASN A 38 7.07 -13.06 0.95
CA ASN A 38 6.27 -14.17 0.44
C ASN A 38 5.57 -14.88 1.59
N ASN A 39 4.24 -15.06 1.50
CA ASN A 39 3.38 -15.64 2.55
C ASN A 39 3.27 -14.85 3.86
N HIS A 40 3.85 -13.65 3.93
CA HIS A 40 3.80 -12.78 5.11
C HIS A 40 2.86 -11.58 4.94
N ILE A 41 2.24 -11.43 3.76
CA ILE A 41 1.20 -10.42 3.52
C ILE A 41 -0.16 -10.99 3.91
N LYS A 42 -0.87 -10.30 4.81
CA LYS A 42 -2.19 -10.71 5.28
C LYS A 42 -3.21 -9.60 5.00
N PHE A 43 -4.18 -9.87 4.13
CA PHE A 43 -5.31 -8.96 3.90
C PHE A 43 -6.49 -9.47 4.71
N ASP A 44 -7.02 -8.65 5.61
CA ASP A 44 -8.13 -9.00 6.50
C ASP A 44 -7.90 -10.34 7.23
N GLU A 45 -6.70 -10.48 7.80
CA GLU A 45 -6.19 -11.68 8.50
C GLU A 45 -5.93 -12.93 7.64
N VAL A 46 -6.18 -12.87 6.33
CA VAL A 46 -5.94 -13.98 5.39
C VAL A 46 -4.60 -13.82 4.68
N THR A 47 -3.72 -14.83 4.81
CA THR A 47 -2.47 -14.89 4.04
C THR A 47 -2.78 -14.83 2.55
N THR A 48 -2.28 -13.77 1.90
CA THR A 48 -2.62 -13.43 0.52
C THR A 48 -1.34 -13.29 -0.29
N ALA A 49 -1.20 -14.12 -1.33
CA ALA A 49 -0.15 -13.94 -2.30
C ALA A 49 -0.43 -12.69 -3.13
N VAL A 50 0.56 -11.82 -3.23
CA VAL A 50 0.50 -10.56 -3.98
C VAL A 50 1.61 -10.50 -5.02
N THR A 51 1.34 -9.84 -6.14
CA THR A 51 2.32 -9.63 -7.20
C THR A 51 2.50 -8.15 -7.44
N TRP A 52 3.76 -7.68 -7.45
CA TRP A 52 4.07 -6.32 -7.86
C TRP A 52 3.84 -6.15 -9.37
N SER A 53 2.95 -5.25 -9.76
CA SER A 53 2.55 -4.99 -11.14
C SER A 53 2.18 -3.51 -11.28
N PRO A 54 3.18 -2.61 -11.46
CA PRO A 54 2.94 -1.17 -11.46
C PRO A 54 2.05 -0.68 -12.62
N ASP A 55 1.97 -1.46 -13.70
CA ASP A 55 1.12 -1.22 -14.87
C ASP A 55 -0.23 -1.95 -14.78
N GLY A 56 -0.47 -2.73 -13.73
CA GLY A 56 -1.67 -3.55 -13.57
C GLY A 56 -1.78 -4.75 -14.53
N SER A 57 -0.74 -5.06 -15.30
CA SER A 57 -0.71 -6.17 -16.24
C SER A 57 -0.57 -7.55 -15.56
N GLY A 58 -0.82 -8.62 -16.32
CA GLY A 58 -0.71 -9.99 -15.84
C GLY A 58 -1.98 -10.56 -15.19
N GLU A 59 -1.93 -11.86 -14.92
CA GLU A 59 -3.08 -12.71 -14.55
C GLU A 59 -3.22 -12.96 -13.05
N SER A 60 -2.32 -12.41 -12.23
CA SER A 60 -2.38 -12.57 -10.77
C SER A 60 -3.68 -11.99 -10.21
N ALA A 61 -4.29 -12.72 -9.27
CA ALA A 61 -5.54 -12.30 -8.62
C ALA A 61 -5.36 -11.03 -7.77
N ASN A 62 -4.18 -10.83 -7.18
CA ASN A 62 -3.87 -9.67 -6.32
C ASN A 62 -2.64 -8.94 -6.88
N LYS A 63 -2.88 -7.88 -7.65
CA LYS A 63 -1.83 -7.06 -8.26
C LYS A 63 -1.63 -5.78 -7.48
N VAL A 64 -0.46 -5.60 -6.88
CA VAL A 64 -0.07 -4.36 -6.20
C VAL A 64 0.50 -3.41 -7.25
N VAL A 65 -0.21 -2.32 -7.50
CA VAL A 65 0.15 -1.35 -8.55
C VAL A 65 0.88 -0.13 -8.01
N ALA A 66 0.67 0.19 -6.74
CA ALA A 66 1.40 1.24 -6.05
C ALA A 66 1.50 0.93 -4.56
N ILE A 67 2.59 1.40 -3.95
CA ILE A 67 2.84 1.33 -2.52
C ILE A 67 3.16 2.74 -2.04
N ALA A 68 2.64 3.13 -0.88
CA ALA A 68 3.00 4.39 -0.25
C ALA A 68 3.23 4.19 1.25
N SER A 69 4.27 4.81 1.81
CA SER A 69 4.52 4.79 3.25
C SER A 69 4.75 6.20 3.76
N GLY A 70 4.39 6.44 5.02
CA GLY A 70 4.44 7.79 5.55
C GLY A 70 3.99 7.93 6.99
N LYS A 71 4.33 9.06 7.60
CA LYS A 71 3.89 9.39 8.96
C LYS A 71 2.40 9.74 8.94
N VAL A 72 1.65 9.18 9.88
CA VAL A 72 0.21 9.44 10.04
C VAL A 72 -0.08 10.76 10.76
N SER A 73 0.95 11.38 11.37
CA SER A 73 0.92 12.72 11.96
C SER A 73 2.35 13.25 12.11
N LYS A 74 2.55 14.56 11.99
CA LYS A 74 3.85 15.24 12.21
C LYS A 74 4.47 14.97 13.59
N ASN A 75 3.65 14.78 14.63
CA ASN A 75 4.09 14.62 16.01
C ASN A 75 4.27 13.16 16.44
N ASN A 76 4.08 12.20 15.52
CA ASN A 76 4.13 10.78 15.85
C ASN A 76 5.12 10.05 14.93
N PHE A 77 5.84 9.08 15.51
CA PHE A 77 6.69 8.13 14.78
C PHE A 77 5.88 6.99 14.14
N ASN A 78 4.57 6.95 14.37
CA ASN A 78 3.68 5.98 13.74
C ASN A 78 3.63 6.23 12.22
N MET A 79 4.00 5.19 11.48
CA MET A 79 3.91 5.15 10.04
C MET A 79 2.66 4.37 9.63
N ALA A 80 2.15 4.66 8.44
CA ALA A 80 1.20 3.81 7.75
C ALA A 80 1.81 3.38 6.41
N LEU A 81 1.51 2.15 6.04
CA LEU A 81 1.85 1.56 4.75
C LEU A 81 0.54 1.32 3.98
N TYR A 82 0.44 1.86 2.78
CA TYR A 82 -0.70 1.71 1.89
C TYR A 82 -0.33 0.87 0.68
N PHE A 83 -1.16 -0.13 0.38
CA PHE A 83 -1.09 -0.91 -0.85
C PHE A 83 -2.30 -0.57 -1.72
N PHE A 84 -2.04 -0.17 -2.96
CA PHE A 84 -3.04 0.00 -4.01
C PHE A 84 -3.07 -1.28 -4.82
N VAL A 85 -4.19 -2.00 -4.75
CA VAL A 85 -4.29 -3.36 -5.23
C VAL A 85 -5.44 -3.48 -6.22
N ILE A 86 -5.18 -4.06 -7.39
CA ILE A 86 -6.23 -4.60 -8.24
C ILE A 86 -6.44 -6.05 -7.78
N GLN A 87 -7.53 -6.27 -7.06
CA GLN A 87 -7.92 -7.61 -6.58
C GLN A 87 -9.12 -8.08 -7.40
N ASN A 88 -8.98 -9.18 -8.13
CA ASN A 88 -10.04 -9.73 -8.99
C ASN A 88 -10.69 -8.66 -9.89
N ASN A 89 -9.85 -7.84 -10.53
CA ASN A 89 -10.26 -6.74 -11.40
C ASN A 89 -11.05 -5.60 -10.71
N GLN A 90 -10.95 -5.49 -9.38
CA GLN A 90 -11.51 -4.39 -8.60
C GLN A 90 -10.40 -3.61 -7.88
N PRO A 91 -10.41 -2.27 -7.94
CA PRO A 91 -9.44 -1.44 -7.24
C PRO A 91 -9.76 -1.39 -5.75
N LYS A 92 -8.81 -1.80 -4.91
CA LYS A 92 -8.87 -1.72 -3.45
C LYS A 92 -7.65 -1.01 -2.90
N VAL A 93 -7.83 -0.36 -1.75
CA VAL A 93 -6.74 0.30 -1.02
C VAL A 93 -6.67 -0.28 0.37
N TYR A 94 -5.53 -0.92 0.66
CA TYR A 94 -5.25 -1.58 1.92
C TYR A 94 -4.29 -0.72 2.76
N ILE A 95 -4.45 -0.73 4.07
CA ILE A 95 -3.56 -0.05 5.03
C ILE A 95 -3.02 -1.03 6.06
N SER A 96 -1.71 -1.01 6.27
CA SER A 96 -1.03 -1.63 7.40
C SER A 96 -0.52 -0.57 8.37
N ARG A 97 -0.63 -0.90 9.66
CA ARG A 97 -0.03 -0.18 10.79
C ARG A 97 0.80 -1.11 11.68
N THR A 98 1.16 -2.28 11.16
CA THR A 98 1.96 -3.27 11.90
C THR A 98 3.36 -2.72 12.10
N THR A 99 3.80 -2.59 13.34
CA THR A 99 5.11 -2.01 13.68
C THR A 99 6.22 -3.05 13.83
N ASN A 100 5.86 -4.32 14.02
CA ASN A 100 6.77 -5.41 14.35
C ASN A 100 6.18 -6.78 13.99
N GLY A 101 7.06 -7.77 13.83
CA GLY A 101 6.71 -9.14 13.43
C GLY A 101 7.08 -9.41 11.97
N ASP A 102 7.02 -10.70 11.60
CA ASP A 102 7.34 -11.14 10.24
C ASP A 102 6.18 -10.87 9.27
N ASP A 103 4.95 -10.87 9.78
CA ASP A 103 3.74 -10.65 8.99
C ASP A 103 3.34 -9.17 8.91
N LEU A 104 2.95 -8.72 7.72
CA LEU A 104 2.31 -7.43 7.49
C LEU A 104 0.80 -7.62 7.40
N TYR A 105 0.09 -7.15 8.43
CA TYR A 105 -1.37 -7.18 8.46
C TYR A 105 -1.93 -5.92 7.83
N PHE A 106 -2.82 -6.10 6.86
CA PHE A 106 -3.56 -5.03 6.23
C PHE A 106 -5.06 -5.20 6.44
N SER A 107 -5.73 -4.06 6.52
CA SER A 107 -7.18 -3.96 6.45
C SER A 107 -7.55 -2.99 5.33
N GLU A 108 -8.74 -3.12 4.75
CA GLU A 108 -9.21 -2.13 3.78
C GLU A 108 -9.28 -0.74 4.43
N THR A 109 -8.77 0.27 3.72
CA THR A 109 -8.73 1.63 4.26
C THR A 109 -10.13 2.20 4.46
N GLN A 110 -10.34 2.82 5.61
CA GLN A 110 -11.54 3.61 5.88
C GLN A 110 -11.48 5.01 5.25
N ASN A 111 -10.39 5.34 4.55
CA ASN A 111 -10.25 6.60 3.85
C ASN A 111 -10.98 6.55 2.49
N ASN A 112 -12.16 7.17 2.45
CA ASN A 112 -12.98 7.25 1.25
C ASN A 112 -12.31 8.04 0.12
N ASP A 113 -11.52 9.08 0.42
CA ASP A 113 -10.83 9.86 -0.61
C ASP A 113 -9.80 9.02 -1.37
N LEU A 114 -9.08 8.14 -0.68
CA LEU A 114 -8.12 7.23 -1.31
C LEU A 114 -8.82 6.14 -2.13
N LYS A 115 -9.90 5.55 -1.60
CA LYS A 115 -10.69 4.54 -2.32
C LYS A 115 -11.28 5.13 -3.61
N SER A 116 -11.98 6.25 -3.51
CA SER A 116 -12.60 6.93 -4.66
C SER A 116 -11.55 7.44 -5.64
N GLY A 117 -10.46 8.03 -5.16
CA GLY A 117 -9.37 8.50 -6.03
C GLY A 117 -8.76 7.37 -6.85
N PHE A 118 -8.47 6.22 -6.22
CA PHE A 118 -7.91 5.07 -6.93
C PHE A 118 -8.91 4.44 -7.89
N ALA A 119 -10.18 4.26 -7.47
CA ALA A 119 -11.22 3.73 -8.33
C ALA A 119 -11.46 4.59 -9.58
N ASN A 120 -11.39 5.93 -9.44
CA ASN A 120 -11.52 6.84 -10.57
C ASN A 120 -10.36 6.71 -11.56
N ILE A 121 -9.13 6.50 -11.09
CA ILE A 121 -7.97 6.27 -11.98
C ILE A 121 -8.09 4.93 -12.71
N PHE A 122 -8.57 3.89 -12.02
CA PHE A 122 -8.70 2.55 -12.60
C PHE A 122 -9.80 2.45 -13.66
N ASN A 123 -10.89 3.19 -13.51
CA ASN A 123 -12.05 3.12 -14.41
C ASN A 123 -11.99 4.09 -15.61
N ASN A 124 -10.93 4.88 -15.74
CA ASN A 124 -10.81 5.96 -16.72
C ASN A 124 -9.69 5.66 -17.72
#